data_AF-A0A2Z6LSU6-F1
#
_entry.id   AF-A0A2Z6LSU6-F1
#
_cell.length_a   1.000
_cell.length_b   1.000
_cell.length_c   1.000
_cell.angle_alpha   90.00
_cell.angle_beta   90.00
_cell.angle_gamma   90.00
#
_symmetry.space_group_name_H-M   'P 1'
#
loop_
_entity.id
_entity.type
_entity.pdbx_description
1 polymer ?
#
loop_
_entity_poly.entity_id
_entity_poly.type
_entity_poly.pdbx_seq_one_letter_code
_entity_poly.pdbx_strand_id
1 'polypeptide(L)'
;LARAHAKGFGESLSIVEKNLSSETEALKDSQAKVAQLEEYLKGARKEEETLKGKVANLEEKLASRTLTPVINEEERRLDPEGTYAQFSRADLIARIYQIGDLQLEVVSLSFRNALAQLQVLNPDIQLVTDGMDELKEVQDSHIATPPPEEEWFNFIFMFVTFGAGVMLALAFSLFGACSPFCNIMTIAA
;
A
#
# COMPACT_ATOMS: atom_id res chain seq x y z
N LEU A 1 29.89 85.36 -41.35
CA LEU A 1 28.88 84.75 -40.46
C LEU A 1 28.05 83.65 -41.15
N ALA A 2 27.40 83.93 -42.29
CA ALA A 2 26.52 82.98 -42.99
C ALA A 2 27.14 81.62 -43.37
N ARG A 3 28.42 81.60 -43.80
CA ARG A 3 29.12 80.38 -44.23
C ARG A 3 29.41 79.39 -43.07
N ALA A 4 29.68 79.91 -41.87
CA ALA A 4 29.92 79.09 -40.69
C ALA A 4 28.61 78.46 -40.18
N HIS A 5 27.51 79.20 -40.25
CA HIS A 5 26.19 78.74 -39.84
C HIS A 5 25.65 77.62 -40.76
N ALA A 6 25.87 77.73 -42.08
CA ALA A 6 25.51 76.67 -43.03
C ALA A 6 26.28 75.36 -42.78
N LYS A 7 27.54 75.45 -42.32
CA LYS A 7 28.35 74.27 -42.00
C LYS A 7 27.83 73.53 -40.76
N GLY A 8 27.47 74.26 -39.69
CA GLY A 8 26.90 73.67 -38.47
C GLY A 8 25.54 72.99 -38.70
N PHE A 9 24.72 73.54 -39.59
CA PHE A 9 23.47 72.89 -40.02
C PHE A 9 23.70 71.58 -40.77
N GLY A 10 24.68 71.53 -41.69
CA GLY A 10 25.01 70.31 -42.43
C GLY A 10 25.53 69.18 -41.54
N GLU A 11 26.39 69.51 -40.56
CA GLU A 11 26.88 68.56 -39.56
C GLU A 11 25.73 68.02 -38.68
N SER A 12 24.81 68.89 -38.24
CA SER A 12 23.63 68.49 -37.46
C SER A 12 22.69 67.58 -38.25
N LEU A 13 22.48 67.87 -39.54
CA LEU A 13 21.64 67.06 -40.43
C LEU A 13 22.23 65.65 -40.61
N SER A 14 23.54 65.53 -40.79
CA SER A 14 24.22 64.24 -40.94
C SER A 14 24.12 63.38 -39.68
N ILE A 15 24.18 63.98 -38.49
CA ILE A 15 23.97 63.27 -37.21
C ILE A 15 22.54 62.73 -37.12
N VAL A 16 21.54 63.56 -37.46
CA VAL A 16 20.14 63.15 -37.44
C VAL A 16 19.89 62.00 -38.42
N GLU A 17 20.43 62.07 -39.64
CA GLU A 17 20.29 61.01 -40.64
C GLU A 17 20.89 59.68 -40.17
N LYS A 18 22.07 59.72 -39.54
CA LYS A 18 22.70 58.53 -38.95
C LYS A 18 21.87 57.94 -37.80
N ASN A 19 21.35 58.78 -36.92
CA ASN A 19 20.51 58.35 -35.80
C ASN A 19 19.21 57.71 -36.30
N LEU A 20 18.55 58.35 -37.27
CA LEU A 20 17.33 57.84 -37.90
C LEU A 20 17.58 56.48 -38.54
N SER A 21 18.67 56.33 -39.29
CA SER A 21 19.06 55.04 -39.86
C SER A 21 19.27 53.97 -38.78
N SER A 22 19.98 54.30 -37.68
CA SER A 22 20.20 53.36 -36.58
C SER A 22 18.92 52.95 -35.85
N GLU A 23 18.00 53.88 -35.65
CA GLU A 23 16.71 53.63 -34.99
C GLU A 23 15.78 52.80 -35.88
N THR A 24 15.82 53.01 -37.20
CA THR A 24 15.03 52.23 -38.17
C THR A 24 15.47 50.76 -38.18
N GLU A 25 16.77 50.49 -38.11
CA GLU A 25 17.29 49.11 -38.04
C GLU A 25 16.97 48.46 -36.69
N ALA A 26 17.14 49.18 -35.57
CA ALA A 26 16.74 48.68 -34.25
C ALA A 26 15.24 48.36 -34.16
N LEU A 27 14.40 49.16 -34.81
CA LEU A 27 12.95 48.94 -34.88
C LEU A 27 12.63 47.68 -35.67
N LYS A 28 13.26 47.45 -36.83
CA LYS A 28 13.09 46.21 -37.61
C LYS A 28 13.51 44.97 -36.82
N ASP A 29 14.65 45.03 -36.13
CA ASP A 29 15.13 43.94 -35.27
C ASP A 29 14.15 43.64 -34.13
N SER A 30 13.60 44.69 -33.51
CA SER A 30 12.59 44.55 -32.45
C SER A 30 11.31 43.90 -32.98
N GLN A 31 10.88 44.30 -34.18
CA GLN A 31 9.68 43.76 -34.83
C GLN A 31 9.84 42.28 -35.19
N ALA A 32 11.02 41.88 -35.66
CA ALA A 32 11.34 40.48 -35.92
C ALA A 32 11.31 39.62 -34.64
N LYS A 33 11.86 40.14 -33.53
CA LYS A 33 11.81 39.46 -32.22
C LYS A 33 10.38 39.32 -31.69
N VAL A 34 9.55 40.35 -31.85
CA VAL A 34 8.14 40.29 -31.45
C VAL A 34 7.40 39.21 -32.23
N ALA A 35 7.57 39.15 -33.55
CA ALA A 35 6.95 38.12 -34.39
C ALA A 35 7.37 36.70 -33.97
N GLN A 36 8.66 36.50 -33.65
CA GLN A 36 9.16 35.23 -33.16
C GLN A 36 8.56 34.84 -31.80
N LEU A 37 8.47 35.78 -30.86
CA LEU A 37 7.87 35.53 -29.54
C LEU A 37 6.37 35.25 -29.62
N GLU A 38 5.65 35.91 -30.53
CA GLU A 38 4.23 35.64 -30.79
C GLU A 38 4.00 34.20 -31.29
N GLU A 39 4.86 33.68 -32.16
CA GLU A 39 4.80 32.30 -32.63
C GLU A 39 5.06 31.30 -31.48
N TYR A 40 6.10 31.54 -30.68
CA TYR A 40 6.40 30.72 -29.50
C TYR A 40 5.25 30.72 -28.49
N LEU A 41 4.66 31.88 -28.19
CA LEU A 41 3.51 32.00 -27.29
C LEU A 41 2.30 31.20 -27.80
N LYS A 42 2.03 31.25 -29.10
CA LYS A 42 0.95 30.48 -29.73
C LYS A 42 1.20 28.98 -29.62
N GLY A 43 2.44 28.53 -29.82
CA GLY A 43 2.86 27.15 -29.64
C GLY A 43 2.67 26.68 -28.20
N ALA A 44 3.20 27.43 -27.23
CA ALA A 44 3.11 27.12 -25.81
C ALA A 44 1.65 27.04 -25.33
N ARG A 45 0.79 27.96 -25.78
CA ARG A 45 -0.64 27.94 -25.43
C ARG A 45 -1.35 26.67 -25.92
N LYS A 46 -1.02 26.19 -27.12
CA LYS A 46 -1.59 24.95 -27.66
C LYS A 46 -1.14 23.72 -26.87
N GLU A 47 0.11 23.71 -26.41
CA GLU A 47 0.63 22.64 -25.55
C GLU A 47 -0.03 22.66 -24.17
N GLU A 48 -0.23 23.84 -23.58
CA GLU A 48 -0.96 24.01 -22.33
C GLU A 48 -2.39 23.43 -22.41
N GLU A 49 -3.13 23.73 -23.47
CA GLU A 49 -4.47 23.18 -23.71
C GLU A 49 -4.45 21.65 -23.83
N THR A 50 -3.45 21.11 -24.53
CA THR A 50 -3.27 19.66 -24.69
C THR A 50 -2.97 18.98 -23.34
N LEU A 51 -2.09 19.57 -22.53
CA LEU A 51 -1.74 19.08 -21.21
C LEU A 51 -2.93 19.14 -20.24
N LYS A 52 -3.71 20.24 -20.26
CA LYS A 52 -4.95 20.34 -19.47
C LYS A 52 -5.94 19.23 -19.81
N GLY A 53 -6.09 18.89 -21.08
CA GLY A 53 -6.93 17.75 -21.50
C GLY A 53 -6.44 16.40 -20.96
N LYS A 54 -5.12 16.17 -20.96
CA LYS A 54 -4.53 14.94 -20.38
C LYS A 54 -4.72 14.87 -18.86
N VAL A 55 -4.54 15.99 -18.15
CA VAL A 55 -4.77 16.05 -16.71
C VAL A 55 -6.21 15.71 -16.38
N ALA A 56 -7.18 16.35 -17.05
CA ALA A 56 -8.60 16.06 -16.83
C ALA A 56 -8.94 14.58 -17.08
N ASN A 57 -8.40 13.97 -18.14
CA ASN A 57 -8.62 12.54 -18.42
C ASN A 57 -7.98 11.63 -17.35
N LEU A 58 -6.81 11.98 -16.84
CA LEU A 58 -6.15 11.24 -15.77
C LEU A 58 -6.92 11.38 -14.45
N GLU A 59 -7.44 12.56 -14.14
CA GLU A 59 -8.29 12.80 -12.97
C GLU A 59 -9.59 12.00 -13.05
N GLU A 60 -10.25 11.93 -14.21
CA GLU A 60 -11.43 11.10 -14.43
C GLU A 60 -11.13 9.59 -14.27
N LYS A 61 -10.03 9.13 -14.86
CA LYS A 61 -9.55 7.74 -14.67
C LYS A 61 -9.23 7.44 -13.22
N LEU A 62 -8.67 8.40 -12.49
CA LEU A 62 -8.38 8.24 -11.08
C LEU A 62 -9.69 8.21 -10.28
N ALA A 63 -10.63 9.11 -10.54
CA ALA A 63 -11.94 9.12 -9.88
C ALA A 63 -12.74 7.83 -10.10
N SER A 64 -12.75 7.29 -11.33
CA SER A 64 -13.41 6.03 -11.65
C SER A 64 -12.74 4.80 -11.03
N ARG A 65 -11.43 4.85 -10.81
CA ARG A 65 -10.65 3.75 -10.24
C ARG A 65 -10.48 3.85 -8.73
N THR A 66 -10.69 5.03 -8.16
CA THR A 66 -10.74 5.22 -6.71
C THR A 66 -12.06 4.60 -6.23
N LEU A 67 -11.98 3.34 -5.82
CA LEU A 67 -13.03 2.60 -5.13
C LEU A 67 -13.23 3.11 -3.69
N THR A 68 -13.20 4.43 -3.49
CA THR A 68 -13.25 5.09 -2.17
C THR A 68 -14.41 4.61 -1.29
N PRO A 69 -15.62 4.30 -1.81
CA PRO A 69 -16.69 3.79 -0.95
C PRO A 69 -16.50 2.32 -0.56
N VAL A 70 -15.97 1.49 -1.47
CA VAL A 70 -15.91 0.03 -1.29
C VAL A 70 -14.73 -0.38 -0.42
N ILE A 71 -13.57 0.27 -0.59
CA ILE A 71 -12.38 0.00 0.24
C ILE A 71 -12.66 0.46 1.68
N ASN A 72 -13.29 1.62 1.86
CA ASN A 72 -13.56 2.20 3.17
C ASN A 72 -14.56 1.37 4.00
N GLU A 73 -15.61 0.80 3.37
CA GLU A 73 -16.56 -0.03 4.12
C GLU A 73 -15.96 -1.38 4.54
N GLU A 74 -15.26 -2.08 3.64
CA GLU A 74 -14.63 -3.36 4.00
C GLU A 74 -13.47 -3.17 4.99
N GLU A 75 -12.68 -2.10 4.85
CA GLU A 75 -11.65 -1.73 5.82
C GLU A 75 -12.26 -1.44 7.20
N ARG A 76 -13.35 -0.66 7.26
CA ARG A 76 -14.07 -0.35 8.50
C ARG A 76 -14.70 -1.59 9.15
N ARG A 77 -15.05 -2.63 8.37
CA ARG A 77 -15.53 -3.91 8.92
C ARG A 77 -14.40 -4.72 9.56
N LEU A 78 -13.20 -4.67 8.99
CA LEU A 78 -12.03 -5.41 9.47
C LEU A 78 -11.27 -4.67 10.58
N ASP A 79 -11.31 -3.35 10.56
CA ASP A 79 -10.64 -2.45 11.51
C ASP A 79 -11.56 -1.30 11.92
N PRO A 80 -12.58 -1.57 12.76
CA PRO A 80 -13.55 -0.56 13.18
C PRO A 80 -12.93 0.57 14.02
N GLU A 81 -11.80 0.30 14.66
CA GLU A 81 -11.05 1.28 15.46
C GLU A 81 -10.07 2.10 14.60
N GLY A 82 -9.84 1.71 13.34
CA GLY A 82 -8.92 2.37 12.43
C GLY A 82 -7.46 2.29 12.86
N THR A 83 -7.10 1.26 13.63
CA THR A 83 -5.74 1.06 14.15
C THR A 83 -4.72 0.91 13.02
N TYR A 84 -5.07 0.18 11.98
CA TYR A 84 -4.22 -0.13 10.83
C TYR A 84 -4.38 0.87 9.68
N ALA A 85 -5.44 1.69 9.67
CA ALA A 85 -5.65 2.73 8.67
C ALA A 85 -4.49 3.76 8.61
N GLN A 86 -3.74 3.91 9.69
CA GLN A 86 -2.59 4.82 9.79
C GLN A 86 -1.26 4.14 9.45
N PHE A 87 -1.24 2.83 9.23
CA PHE A 87 0.00 2.07 9.05
C PHE A 87 0.51 2.24 7.62
N SER A 88 1.82 2.40 7.47
CA SER A 88 2.43 2.22 6.16
C SER A 88 2.40 0.73 5.78
N ARG A 89 2.63 0.44 4.49
CA ARG A 89 2.79 -0.95 4.03
C ARG A 89 3.89 -1.69 4.81
N ALA A 90 4.98 -1.01 5.16
CA ALA A 90 6.07 -1.61 5.92
C ALA A 90 5.64 -1.93 7.36
N ASP A 91 4.89 -1.02 8.00
CA ASP A 91 4.38 -1.21 9.37
C ASP A 91 3.40 -2.37 9.44
N LEU A 92 2.51 -2.50 8.45
CA LEU A 92 1.57 -3.62 8.38
C LEU A 92 2.30 -4.96 8.23
N ILE A 93 3.34 -5.02 7.37
CA ILE A 93 4.17 -6.22 7.21
C ILE A 93 4.89 -6.56 8.52
N ALA A 94 5.50 -5.58 9.18
CA ALA A 94 6.18 -5.79 10.46
C ALA A 94 5.20 -6.33 11.53
N ARG A 95 3.98 -5.81 11.55
CA ARG A 95 2.95 -6.26 12.48
C ARG A 95 2.49 -7.70 12.23
N ILE A 96 2.38 -8.10 10.97
CA ILE A 96 2.03 -9.49 10.60
C ILE A 96 3.09 -10.46 11.12
N TYR A 97 4.38 -10.16 10.92
CA TYR A 97 5.46 -11.00 11.47
C TYR A 97 5.42 -11.08 13.00
N GLN A 98 5.25 -9.93 13.67
CA GLN A 98 5.16 -9.90 15.13
C GLN A 98 4.03 -10.79 15.67
N ILE A 99 2.83 -10.70 15.08
CA ILE A 99 1.70 -11.53 15.50
C ILE A 99 1.95 -13.00 15.16
N GLY A 100 2.49 -13.30 13.98
CA GLY A 100 2.80 -14.66 13.54
C GLY A 100 3.76 -15.37 14.49
N ASP A 101 4.84 -14.70 14.90
CA ASP A 101 5.82 -15.27 15.83
C ASP A 101 5.21 -15.55 17.21
N LEU A 102 4.38 -14.63 17.73
CA LEU A 102 3.68 -14.82 19.01
C LEU A 102 2.70 -16.00 18.94
N GLN A 103 1.99 -16.18 17.84
CA GLN A 103 1.07 -17.30 17.68
C GLN A 103 1.81 -18.64 17.63
N LEU A 104 2.94 -18.71 16.93
CA LEU A 104 3.77 -19.91 16.90
C LEU A 104 4.25 -20.31 18.31
N GLU A 105 4.66 -19.34 19.13
CA GLU A 105 5.07 -19.59 20.51
C GLU A 105 3.92 -20.16 21.36
N VAL A 106 2.72 -19.58 21.25
CA VAL A 106 1.53 -20.07 21.97
C VAL A 106 1.16 -21.50 21.56
N VAL A 107 1.21 -21.80 20.26
CA VAL A 107 0.92 -23.14 19.74
C VAL A 107 1.94 -24.16 20.26
N SER A 108 3.23 -23.82 20.25
CA SER A 108 4.31 -24.68 20.76
C SER A 108 4.13 -25.00 22.26
N LEU A 109 3.75 -24.00 23.06
CA LEU A 109 3.48 -24.19 24.49
C LEU A 109 2.24 -25.08 24.73
N SER A 110 1.17 -24.85 23.97
CA SER A 110 -0.06 -25.65 24.07
C SER A 110 0.19 -27.12 23.71
N PHE A 111 0.94 -27.37 22.63
CA PHE A 111 1.31 -28.70 22.19
C PHE A 111 2.11 -29.45 23.27
N ARG A 112 3.14 -28.82 23.84
CA ARG A 112 3.94 -29.42 24.91
C ARG A 112 3.11 -29.74 26.16
N ASN A 113 2.17 -28.86 26.50
CA ASN A 113 1.26 -29.09 27.61
C ASN A 113 0.32 -30.28 27.35
N ALA A 114 -0.24 -30.38 26.14
CA ALA A 114 -1.08 -31.51 25.75
C ALA A 114 -0.28 -32.84 25.78
N LEU A 115 0.95 -32.84 25.29
CA LEU A 115 1.83 -34.00 25.35
C LEU A 115 2.10 -34.44 26.80
N ALA A 116 2.37 -33.49 27.70
CA ALA A 116 2.56 -33.77 29.12
C ALA A 116 1.28 -34.36 29.77
N GLN A 117 0.10 -33.82 29.44
CA GLN A 117 -1.17 -34.38 29.91
C GLN A 117 -1.38 -35.82 29.45
N LEU A 118 -1.07 -36.12 28.18
CA LEU A 118 -1.17 -37.48 27.64
C LEU A 118 -0.23 -38.45 28.36
N GLN A 119 0.98 -38.02 28.68
CA GLN A 119 1.94 -38.83 29.45
C GLN A 119 1.44 -39.11 30.87
N VAL A 120 0.82 -38.12 31.53
CA VAL A 120 0.25 -38.29 32.88
C VAL A 120 -0.93 -39.26 32.88
N LEU A 121 -1.79 -39.18 31.86
CA LEU A 121 -2.97 -40.06 31.75
C LEU A 121 -2.62 -41.50 31.36
N ASN A 122 -1.47 -41.71 30.73
CA ASN A 122 -1.04 -43.02 30.24
C ASN A 122 0.34 -43.41 30.82
N PRO A 123 0.45 -43.60 32.15
CA PRO A 123 1.75 -43.79 32.82
C PRO A 123 2.47 -45.09 32.40
N ASP A 124 1.72 -46.11 31.98
CA ASP A 124 2.26 -47.42 31.58
C ASP A 124 2.55 -47.52 30.07
N ILE A 125 2.28 -46.46 29.30
CA ILE A 125 2.47 -46.43 27.85
C ILE A 125 3.58 -45.44 27.50
N GLN A 126 4.66 -45.94 26.91
CA GLN A 126 5.69 -45.08 26.34
C GLN A 126 5.19 -44.49 25.01
N LEU A 127 4.84 -43.19 25.03
CA LEU A 127 4.45 -42.47 23.83
C LEU A 127 5.65 -42.29 22.89
N VAL A 128 5.48 -42.61 21.61
CA VAL A 128 6.46 -42.32 20.57
C VAL A 128 6.32 -40.85 20.18
N THR A 129 7.27 -40.03 20.62
CA THR A 129 7.25 -38.58 20.37
C THR A 129 8.16 -38.14 19.23
N ASP A 130 8.93 -39.07 18.67
CA ASP A 130 9.87 -38.78 17.60
C ASP A 130 9.13 -38.32 16.35
N GLY A 131 9.48 -37.12 15.87
CA GLY A 131 8.86 -36.52 14.69
C GLY A 131 7.49 -35.88 14.94
N MET A 132 6.99 -35.87 16.18
CA MET A 132 5.83 -35.06 16.55
C MET A 132 6.25 -33.59 16.74
N ASP A 133 5.56 -32.68 16.08
CA ASP A 133 5.63 -31.26 16.36
C ASP A 133 4.26 -30.61 16.12
N GLU A 134 4.11 -29.37 16.54
CA GLU A 134 2.85 -28.63 16.49
C GLU A 134 2.31 -28.37 15.07
N LEU A 135 3.13 -28.57 14.04
CA LEU A 135 2.79 -28.38 12.62
C LEU A 135 2.56 -29.72 11.90
N LYS A 136 2.65 -30.85 12.60
CA LYS A 136 2.33 -32.16 12.02
C LYS A 136 0.87 -32.50 12.17
N GLU A 137 0.40 -33.31 11.23
CA GLU A 137 -0.93 -33.93 11.29
C GLU A 137 -0.83 -35.45 11.21
N VAL A 138 -1.89 -36.11 11.65
CA VAL A 138 -2.02 -37.56 11.51
C VAL A 138 -2.82 -37.85 10.25
N GLN A 139 -2.14 -38.30 9.19
CA GLN A 139 -2.75 -38.80 7.97
C GLN A 139 -2.57 -40.31 7.89
N ASP A 140 -3.67 -41.05 7.65
CA ASP A 140 -3.62 -42.51 7.51
C ASP A 140 -2.87 -43.24 8.64
N SER A 141 -3.01 -42.75 9.89
CA SER A 141 -2.30 -43.24 11.09
C SER A 141 -0.78 -42.99 11.11
N HIS A 142 -0.28 -42.12 10.25
CA HIS A 142 1.12 -41.67 10.21
C HIS A 142 1.23 -40.18 10.50
N ILE A 143 2.30 -39.80 11.20
CA ILE A 143 2.63 -38.39 11.42
C ILE A 143 3.26 -37.86 10.12
N ALA A 144 2.59 -36.92 9.48
CA ALA A 144 3.04 -36.31 8.24
C ALA A 144 3.21 -34.80 8.40
N THR A 145 4.14 -34.23 7.63
CA THR A 145 4.08 -32.79 7.37
C THR A 145 2.90 -32.57 6.43
N PRO A 146 1.95 -31.68 6.77
CA PRO A 146 0.93 -31.29 5.81
C PRO A 146 1.61 -30.80 4.53
N PRO A 147 1.01 -30.98 3.35
CA PRO A 147 1.54 -30.40 2.12
C PRO A 147 1.77 -28.91 2.35
N PRO A 148 2.83 -28.31 1.75
CA PRO A 148 3.07 -26.88 1.89
C PRO A 148 1.88 -26.16 1.25
N GLU A 149 0.93 -25.77 2.07
CA GLU A 149 -0.21 -24.99 1.62
C GLU A 149 0.33 -23.61 1.25
N GLU A 150 -0.13 -23.04 0.13
CA GLU A 150 0.05 -21.60 -0.15
C GLU A 150 -0.78 -20.73 0.84
N GLU A 151 -1.21 -21.29 1.98
CA GLU A 151 -2.33 -20.90 2.80
C GLU A 151 -1.93 -20.42 4.22
N TRP A 152 -0.74 -19.87 4.40
CA TRP A 152 -0.51 -18.95 5.54
C TRP A 152 -1.61 -17.90 5.62
N PHE A 153 -2.14 -17.50 4.46
CA PHE A 153 -3.31 -16.65 4.35
C PHE A 153 -4.60 -17.31 4.82
N ASN A 154 -4.85 -18.62 4.65
CA ASN A 154 -6.08 -19.23 5.15
C ASN A 154 -6.06 -19.53 6.64
N PHE A 155 -4.89 -19.77 7.24
CA PHE A 155 -4.81 -19.85 8.71
C PHE A 155 -5.11 -18.50 9.35
N ILE A 156 -4.56 -17.41 8.81
CA ILE A 156 -4.93 -16.04 9.18
C ILE A 156 -6.40 -15.76 8.83
N PHE A 157 -6.89 -16.17 7.67
CA PHE A 157 -8.29 -16.01 7.25
C PHE A 157 -9.23 -16.74 8.21
N MET A 158 -8.90 -17.93 8.69
CA MET A 158 -9.71 -18.68 9.65
C MET A 158 -9.74 -17.98 11.02
N PHE A 159 -8.63 -17.35 11.45
CA PHE A 159 -8.62 -16.48 12.63
C PHE A 159 -9.37 -15.16 12.45
N VAL A 160 -9.29 -14.54 11.27
CA VAL A 160 -9.92 -13.25 10.95
C VAL A 160 -11.42 -13.39 10.68
N THR A 161 -11.86 -14.49 10.05
CA THR A 161 -13.28 -14.73 9.71
C THR A 161 -14.10 -15.24 10.88
N PHE A 162 -13.51 -16.05 11.76
CA PHE A 162 -14.21 -16.60 12.91
C PHE A 162 -13.89 -15.83 14.21
N GLY A 163 -12.79 -15.08 14.25
CA GLY A 163 -12.34 -14.40 15.47
C GLY A 163 -11.75 -15.38 16.48
N ALA A 164 -10.82 -14.90 17.32
CA ALA A 164 -10.14 -15.73 18.32
C ALA A 164 -11.11 -16.50 19.24
N GLY A 165 -12.31 -15.95 19.49
CA GLY A 165 -13.34 -16.59 20.30
C GLY A 165 -13.99 -17.82 19.66
N VAL A 166 -14.17 -17.85 18.33
CA VAL A 166 -14.77 -19.00 17.64
C VAL A 166 -13.72 -20.05 17.31
N MET A 167 -12.46 -19.67 17.10
CA MET A 167 -11.33 -20.63 17.06
C MET A 167 -11.16 -21.34 18.40
N LEU A 168 -11.27 -20.61 19.53
CA LEU A 168 -11.28 -21.23 20.85
C LEU A 168 -12.51 -22.13 21.01
N ALA A 169 -13.70 -21.68 20.62
CA ALA A 169 -14.93 -22.49 20.70
C ALA A 169 -14.92 -23.73 19.79
N LEU A 170 -14.33 -23.64 18.59
CA LEU A 170 -14.17 -24.76 17.66
C LEU A 170 -13.07 -25.72 18.13
N ALA A 171 -11.97 -25.23 18.70
CA ALA A 171 -11.00 -26.08 19.39
C ALA A 171 -11.67 -26.81 20.58
N PHE A 172 -12.51 -26.13 21.36
CA PHE A 172 -13.32 -26.75 22.42
C PHE A 172 -14.37 -27.75 21.89
N SER A 173 -14.86 -27.55 20.66
CA SER A 173 -15.89 -28.40 20.03
C SER A 173 -15.31 -29.60 19.28
N LEU A 174 -14.13 -29.46 18.66
CA LEU A 174 -13.43 -30.52 17.92
C LEU A 174 -12.57 -31.40 18.84
N PHE A 175 -12.01 -30.84 19.93
CA PHE A 175 -11.29 -31.61 20.96
C PHE A 175 -12.14 -32.01 22.16
N GLY A 176 -13.47 -31.94 22.06
CA GLY A 176 -14.39 -32.60 22.99
C GLY A 176 -14.06 -32.41 24.47
N ALA A 177 -14.51 -31.29 25.03
CA ALA A 177 -14.80 -31.13 26.46
C ALA A 177 -13.77 -31.66 27.47
N CYS A 178 -12.92 -30.77 28.00
CA CYS A 178 -12.56 -30.86 29.41
C CYS A 178 -12.35 -29.47 30.04
N SER A 179 -13.43 -28.91 30.58
CA SER A 179 -13.37 -27.90 31.64
C SER A 179 -14.45 -28.22 32.68
N PRO A 180 -14.27 -27.85 33.97
CA PRO A 180 -14.48 -28.73 35.13
C PRO A 180 -15.93 -28.74 35.67
N PHE A 181 -16.94 -28.69 34.80
CA PHE A 181 -18.35 -28.60 35.21
C PHE A 181 -19.27 -29.72 34.72
N CYS A 182 -18.82 -30.67 33.90
CA CYS A 182 -19.62 -31.86 33.58
C CYS A 182 -19.39 -32.97 34.60
N ASN A 183 -19.93 -32.77 35.79
CA ASN A 183 -20.19 -33.84 36.74
C ASN A 183 -21.59 -34.41 36.44
N ILE A 184 -21.72 -35.73 36.57
CA ILE A 184 -22.96 -36.53 36.72
C ILE A 184 -23.55 -37.14 35.42
N MET A 185 -23.59 -38.48 35.39
CA MET A 185 -24.37 -39.39 34.51
C MET A 185 -23.91 -39.51 33.04
N THR A 186 -23.59 -40.67 32.46
CA THR A 186 -24.15 -42.02 32.67
C THR A 186 -23.16 -43.08 32.17
N ILE A 187 -22.71 -43.92 33.09
CA ILE A 187 -22.35 -45.32 32.84
C ILE A 187 -23.69 -46.06 32.72
N ALA A 188 -24.03 -46.58 31.54
CA ALA A 188 -24.94 -47.70 31.34
C ALA A 188 -25.01 -48.10 29.86
N ALA A 189 -24.16 -49.06 29.47
CA ALA A 189 -24.45 -50.22 28.62
C ALA A 189 -23.13 -50.85 28.18
#